data_AF-A0A2V2BB42-F1
#
_entry.id   AF-A0A2V2BB42-F1
#
_cell.length_a   1.000
_cell.length_b   1.000
_cell.length_c   1.000
_cell.angle_alpha   90.00
_cell.angle_beta   90.00
_cell.angle_gamma   90.00
#
_symmetry.space_group_name_H-M   'P 1'
#
loop_
_entity.id
_entity.type
_entity.pdbx_description
1 polymer ?
#
loop_
_entity_poly.entity_id
_entity_poly.type
_entity_poly.pdbx_seq_one_letter_code
_entity_poly.pdbx_strand_id
1 'polypeptide(L)'
;MSSIKLTVKRLYQIRDERMVNTKATARIYAGETLVATEEITGMTESPVSKYLHMAGPSGQAVRVEWDCEGIADMTVTEIERCPCCQHNEPEQAPR
;
A
#
# COMPACT_ATOMS: atom_id res chain seq x y z
N MET A 1 -9.27 5.20 13.88
CA MET A 1 -8.06 4.57 13.31
C MET A 1 -7.95 5.04 11.88
N SER A 2 -6.92 5.79 11.54
CA SER A 2 -6.65 6.16 10.14
C SER A 2 -6.11 4.93 9.40
N SER A 3 -6.42 4.85 8.11
CA SER A 3 -5.89 3.80 7.24
C SER A 3 -5.09 4.44 6.12
N ILE A 4 -4.18 3.67 5.55
CA ILE A 4 -3.35 4.10 4.44
C ILE A 4 -3.60 3.16 3.27
N LYS A 5 -3.80 3.74 2.09
CA LYS A 5 -3.83 3.01 0.82
C LYS A 5 -2.46 3.11 0.16
N LEU A 6 -1.71 2.01 0.15
CA LEU A 6 -0.52 1.85 -0.66
C LEU A 6 -0.94 1.31 -2.03
N THR A 7 -0.59 2.01 -3.10
CA THR A 7 -0.85 1.58 -4.49
C THR A 7 0.47 1.28 -5.17
N VAL A 8 0.65 0.03 -5.60
CA VAL A 8 1.78 -0.41 -6.43
C VAL A 8 1.32 -0.32 -7.87
N LYS A 9 1.84 0.66 -8.62
CA LYS A 9 1.49 0.87 -10.03
C LYS A 9 2.25 -0.08 -10.93
N ARG A 10 3.53 -0.31 -10.61
CA ARG A 10 4.43 -1.22 -11.32
C ARG A 10 5.35 -1.91 -10.33
N LEU A 11 5.60 -3.19 -10.54
CA LEU A 11 6.62 -3.98 -9.84
C LEU A 11 7.08 -5.10 -10.76
N TYR A 12 8.33 -5.09 -11.21
CA TYR A 12 8.92 -6.18 -11.99
C TYR A 12 10.41 -5.97 -12.14
N GLN A 13 11.15 -7.00 -12.53
CA GLN A 13 12.52 -6.87 -13.02
C GLN A 13 12.59 -7.35 -14.47
N ILE A 14 13.53 -6.83 -15.24
CA ILE A 14 13.83 -7.34 -16.59
C ILE A 14 15.03 -8.26 -16.48
N ARG A 15 14.87 -9.55 -16.83
CA ARG A 15 15.95 -10.54 -16.95
C ARG A 15 15.80 -11.26 -18.28
N ASP A 16 16.89 -11.35 -19.05
CA ASP A 16 16.89 -11.98 -20.38
C ASP A 16 15.74 -11.48 -21.27
N GLU A 17 15.53 -10.16 -21.30
CA GLU A 17 14.45 -9.46 -22.05
C GLU A 17 13.03 -9.85 -21.63
N ARG A 18 12.87 -10.54 -20.49
CA ARG A 18 11.57 -10.93 -19.94
C ARG A 18 11.31 -10.25 -18.62
N MET A 19 10.04 -9.92 -18.39
CA MET A 19 9.57 -9.48 -17.09
C MET A 19 9.49 -10.66 -16.14
N VAL A 20 10.07 -10.50 -14.95
CA VAL A 20 10.05 -11.50 -13.89
C VAL A 20 9.60 -10.89 -12.57
N ASN A 21 9.11 -11.75 -11.68
CA ASN A 21 8.81 -11.39 -10.30
C ASN A 21 10.03 -10.77 -9.63
N THR A 22 9.79 -9.75 -8.82
CA THR A 22 10.80 -9.12 -7.98
C THR A 22 10.23 -8.82 -6.60
N LYS A 23 11.09 -8.30 -5.74
CA LYS A 23 10.79 -7.89 -4.38
C LYS A 23 11.11 -6.41 -4.21
N ALA A 24 10.20 -5.69 -3.56
CA ALA A 24 10.41 -4.32 -3.14
C ALA A 24 10.09 -4.16 -1.65
N THR A 25 10.89 -3.35 -0.96
CA THR A 25 10.64 -2.97 0.43
C THR A 25 10.13 -1.53 0.46
N ALA A 26 8.85 -1.35 0.74
CA ALA A 26 8.22 -0.05 0.86
C ALA A 26 8.27 0.44 2.31
N ARG A 27 8.69 1.68 2.53
CA ARG A 27 8.72 2.38 3.82
C ARG A 27 7.76 3.55 3.74
N ILE A 28 6.77 3.55 4.62
CA ILE A 28 5.69 4.54 4.63
C ILE A 28 5.88 5.45 5.82
N TYR A 29 5.86 6.76 5.55
CA TYR A 29 6.06 7.78 6.55
C TYR A 29 4.84 8.69 6.64
N ALA A 30 4.51 9.12 7.86
CA ALA A 30 3.60 10.22 8.15
C ALA A 30 4.44 11.38 8.71
N GLY A 31 4.54 12.46 7.94
CA GLY A 31 5.58 13.47 8.16
C GLY A 31 6.98 12.84 8.12
N GLU A 32 7.70 12.93 9.24
CA GLU A 32 9.04 12.35 9.42
C GLU A 32 9.02 10.99 10.15
N THR A 33 7.86 10.51 10.59
CA THR A 33 7.76 9.27 11.35
C THR A 33 7.53 8.10 10.42
N LEU A 34 8.37 7.07 10.49
CA LEU A 34 8.13 5.79 9.82
C LEU A 34 6.96 5.08 10.52
N VAL A 35 5.86 4.88 9.79
CA VAL A 35 4.62 4.30 10.33
C VAL A 35 4.38 2.85 9.90
N ALA A 36 4.94 2.44 8.76
CA ALA A 36 4.87 1.06 8.29
C ALA A 36 6.05 0.71 7.37
N THR A 37 6.42 -0.58 7.36
CA THR A 37 7.34 -1.17 6.38
C THR A 37 6.69 -2.40 5.79
N GLU A 38 6.60 -2.44 4.47
CA GLU A 38 5.92 -3.49 3.72
C GLU A 38 6.86 -4.17 2.75
N GLU A 39 6.90 -5.49 2.82
CA GLU A 39 7.58 -6.31 1.84
C GLU A 39 6.58 -6.75 0.77
N ILE A 40 6.85 -6.40 -0.49
CA ILE A 40 5.98 -6.69 -1.62
C ILE A 40 6.77 -7.56 -2.59
N THR A 41 6.24 -8.75 -2.86
CA THR A 41 6.80 -9.67 -3.85
C THR A 41 5.78 -9.95 -4.94
N GLY A 42 6.21 -9.90 -6.20
CA GLY A 42 5.35 -10.23 -7.33
C GLY A 42 5.77 -9.55 -8.62
N MET A 43 4.82 -9.50 -9.55
CA MET A 43 4.95 -8.82 -10.84
C MET A 43 3.62 -8.15 -11.19
N THR A 44 3.65 -6.85 -11.48
CA THR A 44 2.49 -6.12 -11.98
C THR A 44 2.87 -4.94 -12.87
N GLU A 45 2.07 -4.72 -13.91
CA GLU A 45 2.01 -3.47 -14.68
C GLU A 45 0.67 -2.74 -14.47
N SER A 46 -0.24 -3.34 -13.71
CA SER A 46 -1.53 -2.76 -13.34
C SER A 46 -1.52 -2.32 -11.88
N PRO A 47 -2.16 -1.20 -11.54
CA PRO A 47 -2.23 -0.74 -10.15
C PRO A 47 -2.93 -1.76 -9.24
N VAL A 48 -2.23 -2.18 -8.19
CA VAL A 48 -2.78 -3.01 -7.11
C VAL A 48 -2.67 -2.26 -5.79
N SER A 49 -3.73 -2.29 -4.99
CA SER A 49 -3.80 -1.57 -3.72
C SER A 49 -3.71 -2.50 -2.52
N LYS A 50 -2.93 -2.10 -1.52
CA LYS A 50 -2.90 -2.68 -0.19
C LYS A 50 -3.36 -1.63 0.82
N TYR A 51 -4.20 -2.05 1.75
CA TYR A 51 -4.69 -1.20 2.83
C TYR A 51 -4.00 -1.56 4.13
N LEU A 52 -3.45 -0.56 4.82
CA LEU A 52 -2.72 -0.72 6.07
C LEU A 52 -3.39 0.11 7.16
N HIS A 53 -3.42 -0.42 8.37
CA HIS A 53 -3.93 0.31 9.53
C HIS A 53 -2.80 1.11 10.16
N MET A 54 -3.00 2.42 10.33
CA MET A 54 -2.06 3.29 11.01
C MET A 54 -2.51 3.48 12.46
N ALA A 55 -1.65 3.09 13.41
CA ALA A 55 -1.79 3.49 14.81
C ALA A 55 -1.01 4.80 14.99
N GLY A 56 -1.69 5.94 14.95
CA GLY A 56 -1.04 7.24 15.04
C GLY A 56 -1.95 8.43 14.70
N PRO A 57 -1.45 9.66 14.80
CA PRO A 57 -2.20 10.86 14.45
C PRO A 57 -2.55 10.87 12.96
N SER A 58 -3.82 11.15 12.66
CA SER A 58 -4.35 11.33 11.30
C SER A 58 -4.15 12.77 10.82
N GLY A 59 -4.17 12.98 9.50
CA GLY A 59 -4.13 14.31 8.90
C GLY A 59 -2.72 14.87 8.67
N GLN A 60 -1.71 14.01 8.67
CA GLN A 60 -0.35 14.36 8.24
C GLN A 60 -0.13 13.98 6.78
N ALA A 61 0.74 14.72 6.09
CA ALA A 61 1.19 14.33 4.76
C ALA A 61 1.86 12.95 4.83
N VAL A 62 1.34 12.00 4.06
CA VAL A 62 1.91 10.65 3.93
C VAL A 62 2.80 10.56 2.69
N ARG A 63 3.92 9.85 2.83
CA ARG A 63 4.86 9.58 1.75
C ARG A 63 5.33 8.13 1.80
N VAL A 64 5.72 7.60 0.64
CA VAL A 64 6.30 6.26 0.54
C VAL A 64 7.63 6.35 -0.18
N GLU A 65 8.61 5.66 0.38
CA GLU A 65 9.91 5.40 -0.23
C GLU A 65 10.04 3.90 -0.43
N TRP A 66 10.82 3.46 -1.41
CA TRP A 66 11.02 2.04 -1.65
C TRP A 66 12.41 1.72 -2.15
N ASP A 67 12.82 0.49 -1.85
CA ASP A 67 14.02 -0.14 -2.42
C ASP A 67 13.60 -1.36 -3.24
N CYS A 68 14.19 -1.53 -4.42
CA CYS A 68 13.86 -2.61 -5.36
C CYS A 68 15.05 -2.85 -6.31
N GLU A 69 15.39 -4.11 -6.56
CA GLU A 69 16.42 -4.50 -7.55
C GLU A 69 15.97 -4.32 -9.02
N GLY A 70 14.71 -3.94 -9.23
CA GLY A 70 14.10 -3.75 -10.54
C GLY A 70 13.30 -2.46 -10.61
N ILE A 71 12.20 -2.51 -11.35
CA ILE A 71 11.27 -1.39 -11.53
C ILE A 71 10.19 -1.49 -10.46
N ALA A 72 10.03 -0.41 -9.70
CA ALA A 72 8.95 -0.22 -8.76
C ALA A 72 8.43 1.22 -8.83
N ASP A 73 7.11 1.37 -8.80
CA ASP A 73 6.42 2.66 -8.78
C ASP A 73 5.26 2.57 -7.79
N MET A 74 5.33 3.32 -6.71
CA MET A 74 4.37 3.24 -5.61
C MET A 74 3.88 4.64 -5.22
N THR A 75 2.62 4.70 -4.80
CA THR A 75 2.02 5.91 -4.22
C THR A 75 1.26 5.57 -2.97
N VAL A 76 1.16 6.52 -2.05
CA VAL A 76 0.45 6.34 -0.79
C VAL A 76 -0.57 7.46 -0.58
N THR A 77 -1.71 7.12 0.02
CA THR A 77 -2.76 8.09 0.35
C THR A 77 -3.40 7.73 1.68
N GLU A 78 -3.59 8.72 2.55
CA GLU A 78 -4.37 8.54 3.77
C GLU A 78 -5.86 8.40 3.40
N ILE A 79 -6.53 7.45 4.04
CA ILE A 79 -7.97 7.24 3.88
C ILE A 79 -8.63 7.19 5.26
N GLU A 80 -9.80 7.80 5.37
CA GLU A 80 -10.55 7.85 6.62
C GLU A 80 -11.23 6.50 6.95
N ARG A 81 -11.54 5.69 5.93
CA ARG A 81 -12.18 4.37 6.09
C ARG A 81 -11.62 3.36 5.10
N CYS A 82 -11.12 2.23 5.62
CA CYS A 82 -10.78 1.07 4.80
C CYS A 82 -12.06 0.45 4.21
N PRO A 83 -12.08 0.04 2.93
CA PRO A 83 -13.19 -0.73 2.35
C PRO A 83 -13.51 -2.00 3.15
N CYS A 84 -12.51 -2.57 3.82
CA CYS A 84 -12.65 -3.71 4.72
C CYS A 84 -13.55 -3.44 5.94
N CYS A 85 -13.62 -2.20 6.42
CA CYS A 85 -14.44 -1.82 7.58
C CYS A 85 -15.85 -1.33 7.18
N GLN A 86 -16.07 -0.95 5.92
CA GLN A 86 -17.39 -0.56 5.42
C GLN A 86 -18.31 -1.77 5.20
N HIS A 87 -17.75 -2.96 4.99
CA HIS A 87 -18.53 -4.17 4.70
C HIS A 87 -18.97 -4.96 5.94
N ASN A 88 -18.81 -4.41 7.15
CA ASN A 88 -19.11 -5.11 8.41
C ASN A 88 -20.31 -4.53 9.17
N GLU A 89 -21.24 -3.87 8.48
CA GLU A 89 -22.57 -3.64 9.05
C GLU A 89 -23.37 -4.94 8.91
N PRO A 90 -23.66 -5.67 10.01
CA PRO A 90 -24.62 -6.75 9.94
C PRO A 90 -25.96 -6.14 9.55
N GLU A 91 -26.52 -6.63 8.45
CA GLU A 91 -27.88 -6.37 8.01
C GLU A 91 -28.83 -6.70 9.17
N GLN A 92 -29.19 -5.70 9.98
CA GLN A 92 -30.22 -5.86 10.99
C GLN A 92 -31.56 -5.93 10.24
N ALA A 93 -32.00 -7.16 10.00
CA ALA A 93 -33.33 -7.44 9.50
C ALA A 93 -34.38 -6.75 10.41
N PRO A 94 -35.32 -5.98 9.84
CA PRO A 94 -36.42 -5.42 10.62
C PRO A 94 -37.34 -6.56 11.10
N ARG A 95 -37.82 -6.42 12.34
CA ARG A 95 -38.68 -7.36 13.07
C ARG A 95 -39.99 -7.67 12.39
#